data_AF-A0A543J943-F1
#
_entry.id   AF-A0A543J943-F1
#
_cell.length_a   1.000
_cell.length_b   1.000
_cell.length_c   1.000
_cell.angle_alpha   90.00
_cell.angle_beta   90.00
_cell.angle_gamma   90.00
#
_symmetry.space_group_name_H-M   'P 1'
#
loop_
_entity.id
_entity.type
_entity.pdbx_description
1 polymer ?
#
loop_
_entity_poly.entity_id
_entity_poly.type
_entity_poly.pdbx_seq_one_letter_code
_entity_poly.pdbx_strand_id
1 'polypeptide(L)'
;MPGTSALSEVAERAGRAARGVPADLLDGYLEGLDEVSSTRRRLGADQLRVRREAGARAAERGVPLHDVIDLHLSATWLAWPLLSGVRDVTDVEVVRAAGEAVFKAADKAVMAVAEGYGTAQRWSVRQEESFRREFVDDLLDGRNPGRLAERAERFGLRLAGSNVVAAVAASEPLVDGGEVARAVENSLHGRLGSRDVLITTKNDLLVCVTPKAMSGALDEFVRQVAAALGPDQPWSVGVGRAQSGPGGVVRSFEQAKYALGIAERLALPGRVHRAGDLLVYQVLLRDSAALADLVSVVLEPLSAARGGAEPLLDTLSAYFAHGQVAAACARQLHVGVRTVTYRLQRVKELTGYSVEDPSQALSLHVAVLGAKLLGLPASADQTS
;
A
#
# COMPACT_ATOMS: atom_id res chain seq x y z
N MET A 1 -41.10 -36.79 26.99
CA MET A 1 -40.08 -36.26 26.06
C MET A 1 -38.70 -36.88 26.37
N PRO A 2 -38.42 -38.15 26.00
CA PRO A 2 -37.14 -38.81 26.28
C PRO A 2 -36.03 -38.50 25.25
N GLY A 3 -36.39 -38.07 24.03
CA GLY A 3 -35.46 -37.92 22.89
C GLY A 3 -34.53 -36.71 22.97
N THR A 4 -35.02 -35.55 23.43
CA THR A 4 -34.24 -34.29 23.48
C THR A 4 -33.05 -34.37 24.45
N SER A 5 -33.18 -35.13 25.54
CA SER A 5 -32.10 -35.33 26.52
C SER A 5 -30.95 -36.17 25.95
N ALA A 6 -31.24 -37.14 25.08
CA ALA A 6 -30.24 -38.04 24.51
C ALA A 6 -29.40 -37.37 23.41
N LEU A 7 -30.02 -36.53 22.58
CA LEU A 7 -29.29 -35.77 21.55
C LEU A 7 -28.38 -34.69 22.17
N SER A 8 -28.79 -34.07 23.27
CA SER A 8 -27.92 -33.14 24.02
C SER A 8 -26.67 -33.84 24.57
N GLU A 9 -26.81 -35.06 25.11
CA GLU A 9 -25.67 -35.85 25.56
C GLU A 9 -24.73 -36.25 24.41
N VAL A 10 -25.28 -36.54 23.23
CA VAL A 10 -24.49 -36.77 22.01
C VAL A 10 -23.69 -35.53 21.62
N ALA A 11 -24.30 -34.35 21.65
CA ALA A 11 -23.61 -33.10 21.31
C ALA A 11 -22.41 -32.84 22.25
N GLU A 12 -22.61 -33.02 23.54
CA GLU A 12 -21.56 -32.91 24.56
C GLU A 12 -20.43 -33.93 24.36
N ARG A 13 -20.78 -35.17 24.01
CA ARG A 13 -19.81 -36.23 23.73
C ARG A 13 -19.03 -35.96 22.44
N ALA A 14 -19.70 -35.45 21.41
CA ALA A 14 -19.07 -35.04 20.16
C ALA A 14 -18.10 -33.87 20.37
N GLY A 15 -18.47 -32.88 21.19
CA GLY A 15 -17.58 -31.79 21.60
C GLY A 15 -16.29 -32.29 22.26
N ARG A 16 -16.41 -33.23 23.21
CA ARG A 16 -15.24 -33.87 23.84
C ARG A 16 -14.37 -34.64 22.85
N ALA A 17 -14.97 -35.34 21.88
CA ALA A 17 -14.23 -36.06 20.83
C ALA A 17 -13.48 -35.09 19.90
N ALA A 18 -14.12 -33.97 19.53
CA ALA A 18 -13.54 -32.91 18.73
C ALA A 18 -12.71 -31.93 19.58
N ARG A 19 -11.79 -32.42 20.41
CA ARG A 19 -10.83 -31.62 21.20
C ARG A 19 -11.46 -30.54 22.11
N GLY A 20 -12.69 -30.73 22.55
CA GLY A 20 -13.39 -29.78 23.43
C GLY A 20 -14.06 -28.62 22.69
N VAL A 21 -14.35 -28.76 21.40
CA VAL A 21 -15.16 -27.78 20.66
C VAL A 21 -16.54 -27.61 21.34
N PRO A 22 -17.03 -26.37 21.53
CA PRO A 22 -18.32 -26.11 22.15
C PRO A 22 -19.50 -26.80 21.46
N ALA A 23 -20.34 -27.47 22.25
CA ALA A 23 -21.50 -28.23 21.75
C ALA A 23 -22.61 -27.35 21.16
N ASP A 24 -22.67 -26.04 21.52
CA ASP A 24 -23.64 -25.07 20.98
C ASP A 24 -23.48 -24.83 19.46
N LEU A 25 -22.34 -25.21 18.89
CA LEU A 25 -22.15 -25.22 17.44
C LEU A 25 -23.00 -26.30 16.72
N LEU A 26 -23.55 -27.26 17.47
CA LEU A 26 -24.48 -28.29 16.99
C LEU A 26 -25.96 -27.93 17.19
N ASP A 27 -26.31 -26.78 17.77
CA ASP A 27 -27.70 -26.40 18.09
C ASP A 27 -28.65 -26.55 16.91
N GLY A 28 -29.63 -27.47 16.95
CA GLY A 28 -30.57 -27.73 15.85
C GLY A 28 -30.05 -28.62 14.73
N TYR A 29 -28.80 -29.11 14.80
CA TYR A 29 -28.24 -30.05 13.83
C TYR A 29 -28.80 -31.45 14.00
N LEU A 30 -28.77 -31.95 15.24
CA LEU A 30 -29.14 -33.32 15.55
C LEU A 30 -30.65 -33.55 15.40
N GLU A 31 -31.45 -32.54 15.76
CA GLU A 31 -32.89 -32.51 15.49
C GLU A 31 -33.17 -32.53 13.98
N GLY A 32 -32.38 -31.79 13.20
CA GLY A 32 -32.46 -31.82 11.74
C GLY A 32 -32.12 -33.19 11.15
N LEU A 33 -31.09 -33.88 11.68
CA LEU A 33 -30.77 -35.24 11.25
C LEU A 33 -31.86 -36.24 11.64
N ASP A 34 -32.48 -36.08 12.80
CA ASP A 34 -33.59 -36.92 13.25
C ASP A 34 -34.83 -36.76 12.35
N GLU A 35 -35.18 -35.51 12.01
CA GLU A 35 -36.26 -35.22 11.04
C GLU A 35 -35.94 -35.80 9.66
N VAL A 36 -34.71 -35.66 9.16
CA VAL A 36 -34.28 -36.24 7.89
C VAL A 36 -34.39 -37.76 7.92
N SER A 37 -33.98 -38.41 9.02
CA SER A 37 -33.98 -39.87 9.13
C SER A 37 -35.40 -40.45 9.01
N SER A 38 -36.39 -39.78 9.61
CA SER A 38 -37.78 -40.23 9.66
C SER A 38 -38.58 -39.82 8.43
N THR A 39 -38.33 -38.64 7.86
CA THR A 39 -39.13 -38.10 6.74
C THR A 39 -38.49 -38.33 5.37
N ARG A 40 -37.17 -38.58 5.31
CA ARG A 40 -36.32 -38.55 4.11
C ARG A 40 -36.35 -37.22 3.34
N ARG A 41 -36.89 -36.15 3.95
CA ARG A 41 -36.84 -34.81 3.36
C ARG A 41 -35.42 -34.26 3.51
N ARG A 42 -35.00 -33.44 2.56
CA ARG A 42 -33.71 -32.74 2.63
C ARG A 42 -33.78 -31.62 3.65
N LEU A 43 -32.63 -31.26 4.23
CA LEU A 43 -32.53 -30.05 5.05
C LEU A 43 -33.01 -28.82 4.28
N GLY A 44 -33.87 -28.04 4.91
CA GLY A 44 -34.43 -26.82 4.35
C GLY A 44 -33.42 -25.66 4.30
N ALA A 45 -33.77 -24.60 3.60
CA ALA A 45 -32.93 -23.40 3.48
C ALA A 45 -32.62 -22.76 4.84
N ASP A 46 -33.58 -22.73 5.76
CA ASP A 46 -33.38 -22.19 7.12
C ASP A 46 -32.44 -23.06 7.97
N GLN A 47 -32.57 -24.39 7.90
CA GLN A 47 -31.66 -25.31 8.60
C GLN A 47 -30.21 -25.12 8.11
N LEU A 48 -30.02 -24.98 6.79
CA LEU A 48 -28.71 -24.70 6.21
C LEU A 48 -28.19 -23.28 6.54
N ARG A 49 -29.07 -22.28 6.67
CA ARG A 49 -28.68 -20.95 7.15
C ARG A 49 -28.14 -20.99 8.58
N VAL A 50 -28.81 -21.70 9.49
CA VAL A 50 -28.31 -21.88 10.87
C VAL A 50 -26.95 -22.59 10.88
N ARG A 51 -26.71 -23.54 9.96
CA ARG A 51 -25.38 -24.16 9.81
C ARG A 51 -24.30 -23.16 9.40
N ARG A 52 -24.60 -22.25 8.45
CA ARG A 52 -23.67 -21.16 8.08
C ARG A 52 -23.39 -20.24 9.27
N GLU A 53 -24.41 -19.90 10.05
CA GLU A 53 -24.25 -19.05 11.25
C GLU A 53 -23.40 -19.75 12.33
N ALA A 54 -23.54 -21.07 12.52
CA ALA A 54 -22.67 -21.84 13.40
C ALA A 54 -21.20 -21.83 12.93
N GLY A 55 -20.97 -21.99 11.62
CA GLY A 55 -19.65 -21.84 11.03
C GLY A 55 -19.03 -20.46 11.23
N ALA A 56 -19.84 -19.40 11.09
CA ALA A 56 -19.42 -18.03 11.33
C ALA A 56 -19.00 -17.80 12.80
N ARG A 57 -19.83 -18.23 13.76
CA ARG A 57 -19.50 -18.16 15.20
C ARG A 57 -18.23 -18.93 15.55
N ALA A 58 -17.99 -20.07 14.91
CA ALA A 58 -16.78 -20.85 15.15
C ALA A 58 -15.52 -20.10 14.68
N ALA A 59 -15.58 -19.43 13.53
CA ALA A 59 -14.49 -18.58 13.04
C ALA A 59 -14.23 -17.39 13.96
N GLU A 60 -15.28 -16.72 14.43
CA GLU A 60 -15.19 -15.59 15.38
C GLU A 60 -14.55 -16.00 16.72
N ARG A 61 -14.79 -17.25 17.16
CA ARG A 61 -14.20 -17.83 18.37
C ARG A 61 -12.80 -18.41 18.16
N GLY A 62 -12.25 -18.35 16.94
CA GLY A 62 -10.92 -18.88 16.61
C GLY A 62 -10.80 -20.41 16.63
N VAL A 63 -11.93 -21.13 16.55
CA VAL A 63 -11.94 -22.59 16.53
C VAL A 63 -11.45 -23.08 15.16
N PRO A 64 -10.47 -23.99 15.06
CA PRO A 64 -9.99 -24.47 13.77
C PRO A 64 -11.09 -25.15 12.95
N LEU A 65 -11.24 -24.79 11.67
CA LEU A 65 -12.28 -25.36 10.79
C LEU A 65 -12.30 -26.90 10.80
N HIS A 66 -11.13 -27.53 10.84
CA HIS A 66 -11.05 -28.99 10.86
C HIS A 66 -11.65 -29.61 12.13
N ASP A 67 -11.56 -28.93 13.29
CA ASP A 67 -12.17 -29.38 14.54
C ASP A 67 -13.69 -29.16 14.51
N VAL A 68 -14.17 -28.10 13.86
CA VAL A 68 -15.62 -27.88 13.64
C VAL A 68 -16.22 -28.96 12.73
N ILE A 69 -15.48 -29.38 11.69
CA ILE A 69 -15.90 -30.47 10.81
C ILE A 69 -15.92 -31.79 11.59
N ASP A 70 -14.88 -32.07 12.37
CA ASP A 70 -14.79 -33.28 13.20
C ASP A 70 -15.94 -33.36 14.22
N LEU A 71 -16.32 -32.23 14.83
CA LEU A 71 -17.49 -32.13 15.69
C LEU A 71 -18.77 -32.60 14.98
N HIS A 72 -19.05 -32.10 13.77
CA HIS A 72 -20.28 -32.43 13.02
C HIS A 72 -20.30 -33.90 12.57
N LEU A 73 -19.15 -34.42 12.10
CA LEU A 73 -19.05 -35.81 11.70
C LEU A 73 -19.19 -36.74 12.92
N SER A 74 -18.49 -36.46 14.02
CA SER A 74 -18.58 -37.21 15.27
C SER A 74 -20.01 -37.23 15.81
N ALA A 75 -20.70 -36.09 15.80
CA ALA A 75 -22.09 -36.01 16.25
C ALA A 75 -23.03 -36.83 15.36
N THR A 76 -22.81 -36.86 14.04
CA THR A 76 -23.57 -37.70 13.10
C THR A 76 -23.42 -39.19 13.43
N TRP A 77 -22.18 -39.65 13.62
CA TRP A 77 -21.89 -41.06 13.93
C TRP A 77 -22.48 -41.48 15.28
N LEU A 78 -22.36 -40.62 16.30
CA LEU A 78 -22.89 -40.88 17.64
C LEU A 78 -24.42 -40.85 17.69
N ALA A 79 -25.06 -40.00 16.87
CA ALA A 79 -26.53 -39.90 16.82
C ALA A 79 -27.17 -41.03 16.02
N TRP A 80 -26.46 -41.63 15.05
CA TRP A 80 -26.97 -42.67 14.15
C TRP A 80 -27.90 -43.73 14.79
N PRO A 81 -27.50 -44.44 15.87
CA PRO A 81 -28.36 -45.47 16.48
C PRO A 81 -29.58 -44.91 17.23
N LEU A 82 -29.61 -43.59 17.46
CA LEU A 82 -30.66 -42.91 18.22
C LEU A 82 -31.70 -42.22 17.33
N LEU A 83 -31.41 -42.06 16.03
CA LEU A 83 -32.31 -41.39 15.08
C LEU A 83 -33.60 -42.19 14.91
N SER A 84 -34.74 -41.52 14.96
CA SER A 84 -36.09 -42.10 14.88
C SER A 84 -36.36 -42.90 13.60
N GLY A 85 -35.70 -42.57 12.49
CA GLY A 85 -35.78 -43.32 11.23
C GLY A 85 -34.94 -44.60 11.19
N VAL A 86 -34.13 -44.85 12.22
CA VAL A 86 -33.20 -45.99 12.33
C VAL A 86 -33.52 -46.84 13.56
N ARG A 87 -33.76 -46.18 14.68
CA ARG A 87 -34.07 -46.79 15.97
C ARG A 87 -35.33 -47.64 15.86
N ASP A 88 -35.25 -48.86 16.36
CA ASP A 88 -36.36 -49.82 16.44
C ASP A 88 -36.96 -50.20 15.05
N VAL A 89 -36.25 -49.92 13.95
CA VAL A 89 -36.63 -50.31 12.58
C VAL A 89 -35.92 -51.62 12.18
N THR A 90 -36.68 -52.65 11.82
CA THR A 90 -36.14 -53.96 11.40
C THR A 90 -36.02 -54.12 9.89
N ASP A 91 -36.68 -53.25 9.10
CA ASP A 91 -36.62 -53.30 7.64
C ASP A 91 -35.32 -52.68 7.11
N VAL A 92 -34.49 -53.52 6.48
CA VAL A 92 -33.18 -53.15 5.95
C VAL A 92 -33.27 -52.07 4.87
N GLU A 93 -34.30 -52.08 4.03
CA GLU A 93 -34.45 -51.08 2.97
C GLU A 93 -34.83 -49.71 3.53
N VAL A 94 -35.64 -49.70 4.59
CA VAL A 94 -36.01 -48.47 5.31
C VAL A 94 -34.78 -47.85 6.00
N VAL A 95 -33.95 -48.68 6.66
CA VAL A 95 -32.70 -48.22 7.30
C VAL A 95 -31.69 -47.74 6.25
N ARG A 96 -31.57 -48.44 5.10
CA ARG A 96 -30.70 -48.05 3.99
C ARG A 96 -31.09 -46.67 3.43
N ALA A 97 -32.38 -46.46 3.19
CA ALA A 97 -32.89 -45.18 2.72
C ALA A 97 -32.70 -44.05 3.74
N ALA A 98 -32.90 -44.32 5.04
CA ALA A 98 -32.62 -43.36 6.10
C ALA A 98 -31.12 -43.00 6.17
N GLY A 99 -30.24 -44.00 6.03
CA GLY A 99 -28.79 -43.78 6.00
C GLY A 99 -28.34 -42.90 4.84
N GLU A 100 -28.83 -43.17 3.64
CA GLU A 100 -28.54 -42.35 2.47
C GLU A 100 -29.02 -40.89 2.66
N ALA A 101 -30.20 -40.70 3.24
CA ALA A 101 -30.75 -39.37 3.53
C ALA A 101 -29.91 -38.62 4.58
N VAL A 102 -29.53 -39.29 5.68
CA VAL A 102 -28.72 -38.71 6.77
C VAL A 102 -27.32 -38.35 6.28
N PHE A 103 -26.65 -39.21 5.50
CA PHE A 103 -25.33 -38.89 4.95
C PHE A 103 -25.37 -37.69 4.01
N LYS A 104 -26.40 -37.61 3.14
CA LYS A 104 -26.60 -36.44 2.27
C LYS A 104 -26.90 -35.17 3.07
N ALA A 105 -27.64 -35.27 4.17
CA ALA A 105 -27.90 -34.13 5.04
C ALA A 105 -26.65 -33.68 5.80
N ALA A 106 -25.86 -34.62 6.32
CA ALA A 106 -24.59 -34.33 6.98
C ALA A 106 -23.60 -33.65 6.03
N ASP A 107 -23.45 -34.15 4.80
CA ASP A 107 -22.65 -33.51 3.74
C ASP A 107 -23.06 -32.05 3.51
N LYS A 108 -24.37 -31.81 3.30
CA LYS A 108 -24.88 -30.44 3.11
C LYS A 108 -24.69 -29.54 4.32
N ALA A 109 -24.86 -30.09 5.52
CA ALA A 109 -24.65 -29.33 6.75
C ALA A 109 -23.18 -28.95 6.94
N VAL A 110 -22.24 -29.88 6.74
CA VAL A 110 -20.80 -29.62 6.84
C VAL A 110 -20.36 -28.60 5.79
N MET A 111 -20.85 -28.71 4.55
CA MET A 111 -20.58 -27.71 3.52
C MET A 111 -21.10 -26.32 3.90
N ALA A 112 -22.32 -26.23 4.45
CA ALA A 112 -22.88 -24.96 4.93
C ALA A 112 -22.05 -24.36 6.10
N VAL A 113 -21.59 -25.18 7.04
CA VAL A 113 -20.69 -24.73 8.12
C VAL A 113 -19.38 -24.19 7.54
N ALA A 114 -18.75 -24.91 6.61
CA ALA A 114 -17.51 -24.47 5.96
C ALA A 114 -17.69 -23.17 5.15
N GLU A 115 -18.82 -23.02 4.44
CA GLU A 115 -19.19 -21.77 3.76
C GLU A 115 -19.29 -20.58 4.72
N GLY A 116 -19.99 -20.76 5.83
CA GLY A 116 -20.15 -19.75 6.87
C GLY A 116 -18.83 -19.36 7.51
N TYR A 117 -18.04 -20.36 7.89
CA TYR A 117 -16.69 -20.18 8.44
C TYR A 117 -15.79 -19.40 7.50
N GLY A 118 -15.65 -19.86 6.25
CA GLY A 118 -14.78 -19.21 5.26
C GLY A 118 -15.22 -17.79 4.92
N THR A 119 -16.53 -17.52 4.98
CA THR A 119 -17.07 -16.18 4.81
C THR A 119 -16.67 -15.30 5.99
N ALA A 120 -16.95 -15.71 7.23
CA ALA A 120 -16.58 -14.96 8.44
C ALA A 120 -15.07 -14.71 8.54
N GLN A 121 -14.23 -15.71 8.23
CA GLN A 121 -12.77 -15.56 8.17
C GLN A 121 -12.35 -14.47 7.18
N ARG A 122 -12.93 -14.45 5.97
CA ARG A 122 -12.66 -13.41 4.97
C ARG A 122 -13.15 -12.03 5.42
N TRP A 123 -14.29 -11.94 6.09
CA TRP A 123 -14.80 -10.69 6.65
C TRP A 123 -13.87 -10.13 7.72
N SER A 124 -13.35 -10.98 8.61
CA SER A 124 -12.38 -10.60 9.63
C SER A 124 -11.09 -10.05 9.01
N VAL A 125 -10.50 -10.77 8.03
CA VAL A 125 -9.31 -10.32 7.30
C VAL A 125 -9.56 -8.98 6.60
N ARG A 126 -10.71 -8.83 5.90
CA ARG A 126 -11.06 -7.57 5.23
C ARG A 126 -11.28 -6.41 6.20
N GLN A 127 -11.87 -6.66 7.36
CA GLN A 127 -12.03 -5.64 8.39
C GLN A 127 -10.67 -5.20 8.93
N GLU A 128 -9.77 -6.13 9.20
CA GLU A 128 -8.41 -5.82 9.65
C GLU A 128 -7.64 -5.00 8.60
N GLU A 129 -7.72 -5.39 7.32
CA GLU A 129 -7.17 -4.61 6.21
C GLU A 129 -7.80 -3.21 6.12
N SER A 130 -9.12 -3.10 6.30
CA SER A 130 -9.83 -1.82 6.28
C SER A 130 -9.37 -0.90 7.42
N PHE A 131 -9.21 -1.44 8.62
CA PHE A 131 -8.69 -0.69 9.77
C PHE A 131 -7.23 -0.25 9.55
N ARG A 132 -6.40 -1.11 8.94
CA ARG A 132 -5.01 -0.77 8.59
C ARG A 132 -4.98 0.36 7.55
N ARG A 133 -5.80 0.28 6.49
CA ARG A 133 -5.90 1.34 5.47
C ARG A 133 -6.38 2.67 6.06
N GLU A 134 -7.43 2.65 6.86
CA GLU A 134 -7.92 3.86 7.55
C GLU A 134 -6.84 4.47 8.45
N PHE A 135 -6.08 3.64 9.16
CA PHE A 135 -4.96 4.11 9.98
C PHE A 135 -3.85 4.74 9.14
N VAL A 136 -3.48 4.12 8.02
CA VAL A 136 -2.47 4.67 7.10
C VAL A 136 -2.93 6.01 6.54
N ASP A 137 -4.19 6.12 6.13
CA ASP A 137 -4.74 7.36 5.59
C ASP A 137 -4.75 8.45 6.66
N ASP A 138 -5.22 8.16 7.86
CA ASP A 138 -5.20 9.13 8.96
C ASP A 138 -3.75 9.53 9.32
N LEU A 139 -2.82 8.58 9.30
CA LEU A 139 -1.41 8.83 9.55
C LEU A 139 -0.83 9.76 8.50
N LEU A 140 -0.94 9.43 7.22
CA LEU A 140 -0.29 10.18 6.14
C LEU A 140 -0.99 11.50 5.82
N ASP A 141 -2.28 11.64 6.11
CA ASP A 141 -3.02 12.91 6.00
C ASP A 141 -2.92 13.76 7.28
N GLY A 142 -2.34 13.22 8.36
CA GLY A 142 -2.16 13.92 9.64
C GLY A 142 -3.46 14.18 10.40
N ARG A 143 -4.48 13.34 10.21
CA ARG A 143 -5.77 13.43 10.91
C ARG A 143 -5.64 12.82 12.30
N ASN A 144 -6.29 13.45 13.29
CA ASN A 144 -6.40 12.93 14.66
C ASN A 144 -5.08 12.44 15.30
N PRO A 145 -4.00 13.24 15.32
CA PRO A 145 -2.67 12.79 15.73
C PRO A 145 -2.59 12.24 17.15
N GLY A 146 -3.48 12.67 18.06
CA GLY A 146 -3.57 12.16 19.43
C GLY A 146 -3.99 10.68 19.54
N ARG A 147 -4.71 10.14 18.55
CA ARG A 147 -5.14 8.73 18.51
C ARG A 147 -4.25 7.85 17.64
N LEU A 148 -3.34 8.43 16.86
CA LEU A 148 -2.45 7.69 15.97
C LEU A 148 -1.43 6.83 16.72
N ALA A 149 -0.94 7.28 17.88
CA ALA A 149 0.05 6.53 18.66
C ALA A 149 -0.52 5.19 19.16
N GLU A 150 -1.72 5.22 19.76
CA GLU A 150 -2.42 4.01 20.26
C GLU A 150 -2.74 3.03 19.11
N ARG A 151 -3.23 3.55 17.98
CA ARG A 151 -3.52 2.73 16.80
C ARG A 151 -2.26 2.15 16.16
N ALA A 152 -1.14 2.87 16.18
CA ALA A 152 0.12 2.40 15.63
C ALA A 152 0.64 1.17 16.37
N GLU A 153 0.53 1.15 17.70
CA GLU A 153 0.94 -0.03 18.51
C GLU A 153 0.14 -1.28 18.16
N ARG A 154 -1.15 -1.16 17.84
CA ARG A 154 -1.99 -2.29 17.36
C ARG A 154 -1.43 -2.93 16.08
N PHE A 155 -0.80 -2.14 15.22
CA PHE A 155 -0.15 -2.63 14.00
C PHE A 155 1.35 -2.90 14.20
N GLY A 156 1.83 -2.87 15.45
CA GLY A 156 3.22 -3.11 15.79
C GLY A 156 4.15 -1.97 15.37
N LEU A 157 3.67 -0.74 15.18
CA LEU A 157 4.48 0.40 14.74
C LEU A 157 4.79 1.36 15.89
N ARG A 158 6.08 1.64 16.09
CA ARG A 158 6.54 2.58 17.12
C ARG A 158 6.79 3.97 16.54
N LEU A 159 5.75 4.81 16.55
CA LEU A 159 5.82 6.17 15.98
C LEU A 159 6.38 7.24 16.93
N ALA A 160 6.55 6.94 18.22
CA ALA A 160 7.01 7.92 19.21
C ALA A 160 8.43 8.46 18.96
N GLY A 161 9.27 7.68 18.26
CA GLY A 161 10.63 8.05 17.93
C GLY A 161 10.76 9.00 16.74
N SER A 162 12.01 9.19 16.29
CA SER A 162 12.31 9.87 15.03
C SER A 162 12.14 8.90 13.88
N ASN A 163 11.25 9.21 12.94
CA ASN A 163 10.95 8.40 11.77
C ASN A 163 11.39 9.11 10.48
N VAL A 164 11.72 8.32 9.47
CA VAL A 164 12.00 8.74 8.10
C VAL A 164 10.98 8.05 7.21
N VAL A 165 10.47 8.79 6.23
CA VAL A 165 9.55 8.27 5.21
C VAL A 165 10.22 8.33 3.86
N ALA A 166 10.16 7.22 3.14
CA ALA A 166 10.49 7.14 1.72
C ALA A 166 9.21 6.89 0.91
N ALA A 167 9.09 7.52 -0.25
CA ALA A 167 8.01 7.33 -1.19
C ALA A 167 8.59 7.01 -2.57
N VAL A 168 8.08 5.95 -3.20
CA VAL A 168 8.49 5.48 -4.52
C VAL A 168 7.44 5.89 -5.54
N ALA A 169 7.86 6.55 -6.60
CA ALA A 169 7.06 6.73 -7.82
C ALA A 169 7.57 5.78 -8.91
N ALA A 170 6.65 5.16 -9.63
CA ALA A 170 6.94 4.32 -10.80
C ALA A 170 6.01 4.71 -11.96
N SER A 171 6.33 4.27 -13.17
CA SER A 171 5.49 4.54 -14.36
C SER A 171 4.09 3.94 -14.25
N GLU A 172 3.97 2.78 -13.61
CA GLU A 172 2.67 2.19 -13.29
C GLU A 172 2.30 2.47 -11.83
N PRO A 173 1.02 2.80 -11.54
CA PRO A 173 0.56 3.02 -10.17
C PRO A 173 0.83 1.83 -9.25
N LEU A 174 1.41 2.09 -8.09
CA LEU A 174 1.66 1.06 -7.08
C LEU A 174 0.43 0.89 -6.19
N VAL A 175 -0.19 -0.29 -6.25
CA VAL A 175 -1.44 -0.60 -5.53
C VAL A 175 -1.18 -1.33 -4.22
N ASP A 176 -2.01 -1.07 -3.22
CA ASP A 176 -1.96 -1.75 -1.92
C ASP A 176 -2.16 -3.26 -2.09
N GLY A 177 -1.29 -4.05 -1.46
CA GLY A 177 -1.28 -5.50 -1.64
C GLY A 177 -0.97 -5.99 -3.07
N GLY A 178 -0.50 -5.11 -3.97
CA GLY A 178 0.01 -5.51 -5.28
C GLY A 178 1.27 -6.37 -5.20
N GLU A 179 1.71 -6.94 -6.31
CA GLU A 179 2.87 -7.83 -6.36
C GLU A 179 4.15 -7.16 -5.83
N VAL A 180 4.43 -5.93 -6.29
CA VAL A 180 5.58 -5.13 -5.84
C VAL A 180 5.50 -4.82 -4.34
N ALA A 181 4.35 -4.35 -3.86
CA ALA A 181 4.16 -4.02 -2.45
C ALA A 181 4.35 -5.24 -1.55
N ARG A 182 3.77 -6.39 -1.92
CA ARG A 182 3.91 -7.67 -1.20
C ARG A 182 5.34 -8.19 -1.23
N ALA A 183 6.02 -8.12 -2.38
CA ALA A 183 7.41 -8.57 -2.50
C ALA A 183 8.33 -7.76 -1.58
N VAL A 184 8.20 -6.43 -1.58
CA VAL A 184 8.97 -5.53 -0.73
C VAL A 184 8.65 -5.73 0.75
N GLU A 185 7.36 -5.83 1.10
CA GLU A 185 6.89 -6.06 2.48
C GLU A 185 7.43 -7.38 3.04
N ASN A 186 7.30 -8.49 2.30
CA ASN A 186 7.78 -9.80 2.72
C ASN A 186 9.31 -9.82 2.92
N SER A 187 10.07 -9.22 2.00
CA SER A 187 11.53 -9.16 2.09
C SER A 187 12.00 -8.35 3.30
N LEU A 188 11.36 -7.20 3.58
CA LEU A 188 11.74 -6.35 4.71
C LEU A 188 11.35 -6.97 6.05
N HIS A 189 10.17 -7.58 6.14
CA HIS A 189 9.75 -8.29 7.35
C HIS A 189 10.66 -9.47 7.69
N GLY A 190 11.10 -10.23 6.68
CA GLY A 190 12.04 -11.34 6.88
C GLY A 190 13.43 -10.93 7.37
N ARG A 191 13.87 -9.69 7.09
CA ARG A 191 15.23 -9.22 7.39
C ARG A 191 15.32 -8.26 8.58
N LEU A 192 14.33 -7.40 8.78
CA LEU A 192 14.37 -6.29 9.74
C LEU A 192 13.37 -6.45 10.91
N GLY A 193 12.51 -7.47 10.86
CA GLY A 193 11.47 -7.72 11.85
C GLY A 193 10.23 -6.84 11.65
N SER A 194 9.04 -7.41 11.83
CA SER A 194 7.76 -6.78 11.48
C SER A 194 7.29 -5.63 12.36
N ARG A 195 8.03 -5.24 13.40
CA ARG A 195 7.56 -4.30 14.43
C ARG A 195 8.13 -2.88 14.36
N ASP A 196 8.80 -2.54 13.28
CA ASP A 196 9.45 -1.24 13.16
C ASP A 196 9.33 -0.62 11.76
N VAL A 197 8.86 -1.34 10.74
CA VAL A 197 8.74 -0.80 9.37
C VAL A 197 7.30 -0.93 8.90
N LEU A 198 6.73 0.16 8.38
CA LEU A 198 5.44 0.16 7.70
C LEU A 198 5.68 0.28 6.20
N ILE A 199 5.23 -0.74 5.45
CA ILE A 199 5.07 -0.68 4.00
C ILE A 199 3.59 -0.51 3.69
N THR A 200 3.26 0.44 2.83
CA THR A 200 1.89 0.74 2.40
C THR A 200 1.91 1.55 1.11
N THR A 201 0.75 1.92 0.59
CA THR A 201 0.63 2.77 -0.61
C THR A 201 -0.25 3.98 -0.33
N LYS A 202 0.10 5.13 -0.91
CA LYS A 202 -0.71 6.36 -0.84
C LYS A 202 -0.50 7.21 -2.09
N ASN A 203 -1.58 7.63 -2.73
CA ASN A 203 -1.56 8.43 -3.96
C ASN A 203 -0.66 7.81 -5.05
N ASP A 204 -0.85 6.51 -5.31
CA ASP A 204 -0.07 5.71 -6.27
C ASP A 204 1.43 5.52 -5.93
N LEU A 205 1.87 6.00 -4.76
CA LEU A 205 3.23 5.84 -4.27
C LEU A 205 3.33 4.65 -3.32
N LEU A 206 4.40 3.87 -3.42
CA LEU A 206 4.78 2.91 -2.37
C LEU A 206 5.54 3.66 -1.28
N VAL A 207 5.01 3.61 -0.06
CA VAL A 207 5.50 4.36 1.10
C VAL A 207 6.12 3.40 2.10
N CYS A 208 7.32 3.76 2.55
CA CYS A 208 8.03 3.09 3.63
C CYS A 208 8.23 4.06 4.79
N VAL A 209 7.73 3.73 5.98
CA VAL A 209 8.00 4.44 7.22
C VAL A 209 8.95 3.60 8.07
N THR A 210 10.07 4.17 8.47
CA THR A 210 11.09 3.48 9.27
C THR A 210 11.69 4.40 10.33
N PRO A 211 12.02 3.90 11.54
CA PRO A 211 12.78 4.62 12.54
C PRO A 211 14.15 5.03 12.02
N LYS A 212 14.55 6.27 12.27
CA LYS A 212 15.90 6.78 11.95
C LYS A 212 17.00 5.90 12.55
N ALA A 213 16.76 5.33 13.73
CA ALA A 213 17.72 4.48 14.43
C ALA A 213 18.01 3.17 13.68
N MET A 214 17.13 2.74 12.77
CA MET A 214 17.30 1.53 11.99
C MET A 214 18.16 1.82 10.75
N SER A 215 19.47 1.85 10.95
CA SER A 215 20.45 2.07 9.87
C SER A 215 20.31 1.00 8.77
N GLY A 216 20.31 1.43 7.51
CA GLY A 216 20.26 0.52 6.34
C GLY A 216 18.87 0.03 5.95
N ALA A 217 17.81 0.30 6.73
CA ALA A 217 16.44 -0.07 6.37
C ALA A 217 15.98 0.61 5.07
N LEU A 218 16.30 1.88 4.91
CA LEU A 218 16.00 2.63 3.69
C LEU A 218 16.75 2.07 2.49
N ASP A 219 18.05 1.78 2.63
CA ASP A 219 18.84 1.24 1.53
C ASP A 219 18.35 -0.17 1.14
N GLU A 220 17.91 -0.96 2.12
CA GLU A 220 17.27 -2.25 1.86
C GLU A 220 15.93 -2.06 1.16
N PHE A 221 15.09 -1.13 1.60
CA PHE A 221 13.82 -0.81 0.93
C PHE A 221 14.06 -0.44 -0.54
N VAL A 222 15.02 0.44 -0.83
CA VAL A 222 15.38 0.83 -2.21
C VAL A 222 15.88 -0.37 -3.02
N ARG A 223 16.71 -1.24 -2.42
CA ARG A 223 17.17 -2.47 -3.09
C ARG A 223 16.01 -3.41 -3.43
N GLN A 224 15.07 -3.60 -2.51
CA GLN A 224 13.92 -4.48 -2.72
C GLN A 224 12.96 -3.92 -3.78
N VAL A 225 12.74 -2.60 -3.79
CA VAL A 225 11.98 -1.92 -4.84
C VAL A 225 12.64 -2.10 -6.21
N ALA A 226 13.96 -1.92 -6.28
CA ALA A 226 14.72 -2.14 -7.51
C ALA A 226 14.60 -3.58 -8.04
N ALA A 227 14.64 -4.56 -7.12
CA ALA A 227 14.49 -5.97 -7.47
C ALA A 227 13.07 -6.30 -7.96
N ALA A 228 12.04 -5.69 -7.34
CA ALA A 228 10.64 -5.94 -7.69
C ALA A 228 10.20 -5.27 -9.00
N LEU A 229 10.65 -4.05 -9.28
CA LEU A 229 10.31 -3.31 -10.52
C LEU A 229 11.22 -3.64 -11.70
N GLY A 230 12.39 -4.22 -11.44
CA GLY A 230 13.39 -4.53 -12.46
C GLY A 230 14.15 -3.29 -12.96
N PRO A 231 15.15 -3.50 -13.85
CA PRO A 231 16.02 -2.44 -14.35
C PRO A 231 15.35 -1.55 -15.41
N ASP A 232 14.41 -2.11 -16.18
CA ASP A 232 13.85 -1.49 -17.38
C ASP A 232 12.74 -0.47 -17.09
N GLN A 233 12.14 -0.53 -15.89
CA GLN A 233 11.07 0.39 -15.51
C GLN A 233 11.64 1.71 -14.94
N PRO A 234 11.13 2.87 -15.37
CA PRO A 234 11.44 4.15 -14.74
C PRO A 234 10.78 4.20 -13.35
N TRP A 235 11.60 4.44 -12.34
CA TRP A 235 11.14 4.66 -10.97
C TRP A 235 12.14 5.51 -10.21
N SER A 236 11.64 6.27 -9.25
CA SER A 236 12.41 7.16 -8.37
C SER A 236 11.86 7.13 -6.96
N VAL A 237 12.69 7.55 -6.00
CA VAL A 237 12.40 7.52 -4.58
C VAL A 237 12.69 8.88 -3.98
N GLY A 238 11.67 9.49 -3.41
CA GLY A 238 11.80 10.64 -2.54
C GLY A 238 12.02 10.19 -1.10
N VAL A 239 12.96 10.82 -0.41
CA VAL A 239 13.28 10.50 0.99
C VAL A 239 13.11 11.77 1.82
N GLY A 240 12.19 11.74 2.77
CA GLY A 240 12.01 12.82 3.73
C GLY A 240 13.14 12.89 4.75
N ARG A 241 13.15 13.94 5.57
CA ARG A 241 14.08 14.05 6.69
C ARG A 241 13.52 13.35 7.91
N ALA A 242 14.41 12.97 8.81
CA ALA A 242 14.03 12.44 10.10
C ALA A 242 13.18 13.44 10.90
N GLN A 243 12.02 13.00 11.36
CA GLN A 243 11.06 13.83 12.10
C GLN A 243 10.46 13.03 13.27
N SER A 244 10.16 13.70 14.38
CA SER A 244 9.70 13.04 15.60
C SER A 244 8.17 12.91 15.68
N GLY A 245 7.71 11.78 16.21
CA GLY A 245 6.31 11.51 16.49
C GLY A 245 5.45 11.20 15.25
N PRO A 246 4.15 10.88 15.44
CA PRO A 246 3.22 10.63 14.34
C PRO A 246 3.10 11.81 13.36
N GLY A 247 3.00 13.05 13.87
CA GLY A 247 3.01 14.25 13.03
C GLY A 247 4.32 14.46 12.27
N GLY A 248 5.42 13.86 12.76
CA GLY A 248 6.70 13.83 12.06
C GLY A 248 6.68 12.94 10.82
N VAL A 249 5.99 11.81 10.86
CA VAL A 249 5.78 10.92 9.70
C VAL A 249 5.15 11.70 8.55
N VAL A 250 4.10 12.48 8.84
CA VAL A 250 3.42 13.34 7.84
C VAL A 250 4.38 14.33 7.20
N ARG A 251 5.14 15.05 8.03
CA ARG A 251 6.12 16.03 7.53
C ARG A 251 7.22 15.37 6.70
N SER A 252 7.66 14.17 7.07
CA SER A 252 8.64 13.42 6.30
C SER A 252 8.03 12.89 4.99
N PHE A 253 6.76 12.48 4.98
CA PHE A 253 6.07 12.02 3.78
C PHE A 253 5.89 13.17 2.78
N GLU A 254 5.44 14.34 3.23
CA GLU A 254 5.34 15.52 2.36
C GLU A 254 6.70 15.97 1.83
N GLN A 255 7.76 15.84 2.63
CA GLN A 255 9.14 16.08 2.16
C GLN A 255 9.58 15.07 1.09
N ALA A 256 9.21 13.79 1.22
CA ALA A 256 9.48 12.77 0.22
C ALA A 256 8.75 13.07 -1.10
N LYS A 257 7.45 13.39 -1.05
CA LYS A 257 6.67 13.83 -2.22
C LYS A 257 7.26 15.07 -2.88
N TYR A 258 7.64 16.05 -2.07
CA TYR A 258 8.33 17.25 -2.56
C TYR A 258 9.62 16.89 -3.31
N ALA A 259 10.44 16.00 -2.76
CA ALA A 259 11.67 15.56 -3.40
C ALA A 259 11.42 14.88 -4.76
N LEU A 260 10.40 14.03 -4.86
CA LEU A 260 9.96 13.43 -6.13
C LEU A 260 9.56 14.50 -7.15
N GLY A 261 8.70 15.45 -6.75
CA GLY A 261 8.23 16.50 -7.66
C GLY A 261 9.34 17.43 -8.16
N ILE A 262 10.34 17.74 -7.32
CA ILE A 262 11.52 18.50 -7.75
C ILE A 262 12.40 17.67 -8.69
N ALA A 263 12.62 16.40 -8.36
CA ALA A 263 13.42 15.51 -9.19
C ALA A 263 12.85 15.37 -10.60
N GLU A 264 11.52 15.24 -10.71
CA GLU A 264 10.80 15.18 -11.97
C GLU A 264 10.94 16.50 -12.76
N ARG A 265 10.59 17.65 -12.16
CA ARG A 265 10.62 18.97 -12.83
C ARG A 265 12.01 19.38 -13.32
N LEU A 266 13.05 18.99 -12.59
CA LEU A 266 14.44 19.31 -12.92
C LEU A 266 15.15 18.19 -13.69
N ALA A 267 14.48 17.07 -13.95
CA ALA A 267 15.08 15.85 -14.51
C ALA A 267 16.38 15.46 -13.80
N LEU A 268 16.36 15.45 -12.46
CA LEU A 268 17.55 15.17 -11.66
C LEU A 268 18.05 13.73 -11.92
N PRO A 269 19.38 13.51 -12.01
CA PRO A 269 19.92 12.18 -12.24
C PRO A 269 19.78 11.29 -11.00
N GLY A 270 19.81 9.97 -11.24
CA GLY A 270 19.71 8.96 -10.19
C GLY A 270 18.27 8.63 -9.83
N ARG A 271 18.11 7.67 -8.91
CA ARG A 271 16.79 7.17 -8.47
C ARG A 271 16.43 7.57 -7.05
N VAL A 272 17.35 8.13 -6.27
CA VAL A 272 17.13 8.45 -4.85
C VAL A 272 17.37 9.93 -4.64
N HIS A 273 16.33 10.64 -4.22
CA HIS A 273 16.31 12.08 -4.02
C HIS A 273 15.95 12.38 -2.58
N ARG A 274 16.92 12.90 -1.81
CA ARG A 274 16.69 13.23 -0.39
C ARG A 274 16.24 14.68 -0.28
N ALA A 275 15.16 14.91 0.46
CA ALA A 275 14.63 16.25 0.70
C ALA A 275 15.65 17.20 1.36
N GLY A 276 16.59 16.66 2.14
CA GLY A 276 17.70 17.43 2.73
C GLY A 276 18.65 18.03 1.70
N ASP A 277 18.82 17.38 0.55
CA ASP A 277 19.70 17.85 -0.53
C ASP A 277 18.99 18.88 -1.44
N LEU A 278 17.67 19.00 -1.32
CA LEU A 278 16.80 19.80 -2.18
C LEU A 278 16.22 21.03 -1.47
N LEU A 279 16.75 21.39 -0.28
CA LEU A 279 16.23 22.50 0.53
C LEU A 279 16.33 23.86 -0.17
N VAL A 280 17.34 24.07 -1.03
CA VAL A 280 17.48 25.32 -1.80
C VAL A 280 16.26 25.59 -2.67
N TYR A 281 15.71 24.55 -3.30
CA TYR A 281 14.52 24.67 -4.14
C TYR A 281 13.27 25.00 -3.31
N GLN A 282 13.23 24.59 -2.04
CA GLN A 282 12.13 24.98 -1.15
C GLN A 282 12.17 26.47 -0.86
N VAL A 283 13.37 27.02 -0.65
CA VAL A 283 13.57 28.45 -0.45
C VAL A 283 13.13 29.23 -1.69
N LEU A 284 13.56 28.79 -2.88
CA LEU A 284 13.18 29.45 -4.14
C LEU A 284 11.68 29.44 -4.40
N LEU A 285 11.00 28.33 -4.08
CA LEU A 285 9.56 28.18 -4.32
C LEU A 285 8.66 28.79 -3.24
N ARG A 286 9.21 29.35 -2.15
CA ARG A 286 8.38 30.03 -1.13
C ARG A 286 7.68 31.26 -1.66
N ASP A 287 8.33 31.99 -2.57
CA ASP A 287 7.76 33.14 -3.26
C ASP A 287 7.82 32.88 -4.77
N SER A 288 6.91 32.03 -5.24
CA SER A 288 6.84 31.66 -6.65
C SER A 288 6.48 32.83 -7.56
N ALA A 289 5.82 33.87 -7.03
CA ALA A 289 5.51 35.08 -7.78
C ALA A 289 6.78 35.90 -8.03
N ALA A 290 7.58 36.17 -6.99
CA ALA A 290 8.86 36.84 -7.16
C ALA A 290 9.83 36.04 -8.05
N LEU A 291 9.78 34.70 -7.97
CA LEU A 291 10.55 33.84 -8.86
C LEU A 291 10.09 33.97 -10.33
N ALA A 292 8.79 34.05 -10.58
CA ALA A 292 8.24 34.27 -11.93
C ALA A 292 8.63 35.66 -12.47
N ASP A 293 8.59 36.70 -11.64
CA ASP A 293 9.04 38.05 -12.02
C ASP A 293 10.53 38.05 -12.38
N LEU A 294 11.37 37.37 -11.59
CA LEU A 294 12.78 37.20 -11.92
C LEU A 294 12.97 36.48 -13.27
N VAL A 295 12.20 35.42 -13.52
CA VAL A 295 12.23 34.69 -14.80
C VAL A 295 11.88 35.61 -15.97
N SER A 296 10.80 36.39 -15.87
CA SER A 296 10.41 37.34 -16.92
C SER A 296 11.50 38.38 -17.14
N VAL A 297 11.95 39.09 -16.09
CA VAL A 297 12.95 40.16 -16.22
C VAL A 297 14.28 39.65 -16.81
N VAL A 298 14.72 38.46 -16.42
CA VAL A 298 16.05 37.94 -16.80
C VAL A 298 16.02 37.18 -18.12
N LEU A 299 14.97 36.39 -18.40
CA LEU A 299 14.96 35.45 -19.53
C LEU A 299 14.05 35.87 -20.68
N GLU A 300 13.01 36.67 -20.45
CA GLU A 300 12.11 37.13 -21.52
C GLU A 300 12.85 37.87 -22.66
N PRO A 301 13.88 38.70 -22.42
CA PRO A 301 14.64 39.34 -23.49
C PRO A 301 15.30 38.35 -24.47
N LEU A 302 15.52 37.10 -24.07
CA LEU A 302 16.06 36.06 -24.95
C LEU A 302 15.11 35.70 -26.09
N SER A 303 13.81 35.97 -25.95
CA SER A 303 12.81 35.75 -27.00
C SER A 303 13.06 36.61 -28.24
N ALA A 304 13.77 37.74 -28.10
CA ALA A 304 14.19 38.58 -29.22
C ALA A 304 15.38 38.02 -30.01
N ALA A 305 15.96 36.89 -29.60
CA ALA A 305 17.04 36.25 -30.32
C ALA A 305 16.57 35.71 -31.69
N ARG A 306 17.42 35.89 -32.72
CA ARG A 306 17.18 35.28 -34.03
C ARG A 306 17.27 33.76 -33.90
N GLY A 307 16.15 33.06 -34.09
CA GLY A 307 16.02 31.61 -33.88
C GLY A 307 15.41 31.22 -32.53
N GLY A 308 14.85 32.17 -31.78
CA GLY A 308 14.14 31.93 -30.52
C GLY A 308 15.06 31.85 -29.30
N ALA A 309 14.44 31.81 -28.11
CA ALA A 309 15.13 31.76 -26.82
C ALA A 309 15.74 30.37 -26.52
N GLU A 310 15.16 29.30 -27.08
CA GLU A 310 15.48 27.89 -26.76
C GLU A 310 16.99 27.58 -26.85
N PRO A 311 17.73 27.89 -27.94
CA PRO A 311 19.15 27.55 -28.01
C PRO A 311 20.01 28.26 -26.96
N LEU A 312 19.59 29.45 -26.51
CA LEU A 312 20.29 30.22 -25.48
C LEU A 312 19.99 29.65 -24.09
N LEU A 313 18.74 29.26 -23.84
CA LEU A 313 18.32 28.63 -22.59
C LEU A 313 18.91 27.23 -22.40
N ASP A 314 19.02 26.45 -23.47
CA ASP A 314 19.74 25.17 -23.49
C ASP A 314 21.22 25.37 -23.18
N THR A 315 21.81 26.42 -23.74
CA THR A 315 23.21 26.77 -23.48
C THR A 315 23.42 27.16 -22.02
N LEU A 316 22.57 28.02 -21.44
CA LEU A 316 22.66 28.38 -20.02
C LEU A 316 22.44 27.16 -19.12
N SER A 317 21.43 26.34 -19.41
CA SER A 317 21.13 25.11 -18.66
C SER A 317 22.33 24.16 -18.63
N ALA A 318 22.90 23.84 -19.80
CA ALA A 318 24.04 22.95 -19.90
C ALA A 318 25.31 23.59 -19.30
N TYR A 319 25.51 24.89 -19.48
CA TYR A 319 26.65 25.60 -18.93
C TYR A 319 26.68 25.54 -17.40
N PHE A 320 25.55 25.82 -16.73
CA PHE A 320 25.46 25.73 -15.27
C PHE A 320 25.54 24.28 -14.77
N ALA A 321 24.91 23.32 -15.46
CA ALA A 321 24.96 21.90 -15.10
C ALA A 321 26.38 21.31 -15.17
N HIS A 322 27.25 21.86 -16.03
CA HIS A 322 28.64 21.41 -16.20
C HIS A 322 29.67 22.36 -15.57
N GLY A 323 29.30 23.02 -14.46
CA GLY A 323 30.23 23.78 -13.63
C GLY A 323 30.79 25.03 -14.31
N GLN A 324 30.01 25.65 -15.21
CA GLN A 324 30.37 26.87 -15.93
C GLN A 324 31.60 26.68 -16.84
N VAL A 325 31.83 25.46 -17.34
CA VAL A 325 32.92 25.15 -18.28
C VAL A 325 32.40 25.08 -19.71
N ALA A 326 32.74 26.07 -20.55
CA ALA A 326 32.26 26.16 -21.93
C ALA A 326 32.61 24.92 -22.78
N ALA A 327 33.78 24.31 -22.57
CA ALA A 327 34.18 23.09 -23.27
C ALA A 327 33.32 21.87 -22.89
N ALA A 328 32.90 21.77 -21.62
CA ALA A 328 32.02 20.68 -21.18
C ALA A 328 30.58 20.89 -21.69
N CYS A 329 30.08 22.14 -21.62
CA CYS A 329 28.82 22.54 -22.23
C CYS A 329 28.76 22.23 -23.73
N ALA A 330 29.83 22.54 -24.47
CA ALA A 330 29.91 22.30 -25.90
C ALA A 330 29.81 20.81 -26.26
N ARG A 331 30.48 19.94 -25.48
CA ARG A 331 30.36 18.48 -25.62
C ARG A 331 28.95 17.99 -25.35
N GLN A 332 28.30 18.48 -24.29
CA GLN A 332 26.94 18.09 -23.94
C GLN A 332 25.91 18.48 -25.01
N LEU A 333 26.07 19.66 -25.62
CA LEU A 333 25.17 20.16 -26.65
C LEU A 333 25.55 19.72 -28.06
N HIS A 334 26.63 18.93 -28.22
CA HIS A 334 27.17 18.53 -29.52
C HIS A 334 27.45 19.71 -30.48
N VAL A 335 27.96 20.83 -29.94
CA VAL A 335 28.36 22.03 -30.70
C VAL A 335 29.82 22.40 -30.47
N GLY A 336 30.34 23.36 -31.24
CA GLY A 336 31.69 23.90 -31.01
C GLY A 336 31.75 24.81 -29.79
N VAL A 337 32.90 24.85 -29.11
CA VAL A 337 33.15 25.77 -27.97
C VAL A 337 32.89 27.24 -28.36
N ARG A 338 33.30 27.64 -29.58
CA ARG A 338 33.03 28.98 -30.13
C ARG A 338 31.53 29.29 -30.18
N THR A 339 30.69 28.31 -30.49
CA THR A 339 29.23 28.47 -30.52
C THR A 339 28.68 28.71 -29.12
N VAL A 340 29.17 27.98 -28.11
CA VAL A 340 28.80 28.21 -26.71
C VAL A 340 29.20 29.61 -26.27
N THR A 341 30.46 30.01 -26.48
CA THR A 341 30.94 31.35 -26.14
C THR A 341 30.13 32.44 -26.83
N TYR A 342 29.84 32.27 -28.12
CA TYR A 342 28.98 33.20 -28.87
C TYR A 342 27.57 33.30 -28.28
N ARG A 343 26.93 32.17 -27.95
CA ARG A 343 25.60 32.16 -27.34
C ARG A 343 25.58 32.81 -25.95
N LEU A 344 26.61 32.59 -25.13
CA LEU A 344 26.74 33.24 -23.82
C LEU A 344 26.96 34.76 -23.96
N GLN A 345 27.76 35.19 -24.94
CA GLN A 345 27.90 36.62 -25.25
C GLN A 345 26.58 37.21 -25.74
N ARG A 346 25.81 36.46 -26.55
CA ARG A 346 24.50 36.90 -27.02
C ARG A 346 23.48 37.03 -25.88
N VAL A 347 23.52 36.13 -24.89
CA VAL A 347 22.72 36.25 -23.65
C VAL A 347 23.02 37.58 -22.96
N LYS A 348 24.31 37.94 -22.82
CA LYS A 348 24.73 39.21 -22.20
C LYS A 348 24.22 40.43 -22.99
N GLU A 349 24.30 40.39 -24.31
CA GLU A 349 23.81 41.48 -25.16
C GLU A 349 22.29 41.71 -25.05
N LEU A 350 21.52 40.63 -24.93
CA LEU A 350 20.05 40.69 -24.88
C LEU A 350 19.51 41.02 -23.49
N THR A 351 20.11 40.42 -22.45
CA THR A 351 19.59 40.48 -21.08
C THR A 351 20.31 41.51 -20.21
N GLY A 352 21.53 41.92 -20.60
CA GLY A 352 22.43 42.71 -19.76
C GLY A 352 23.18 41.89 -18.69
N TYR A 353 22.87 40.61 -18.52
CA TYR A 353 23.50 39.74 -17.53
C TYR A 353 24.65 38.92 -18.13
N SER A 354 25.81 38.96 -17.48
CA SER A 354 27.01 38.22 -17.88
C SER A 354 27.23 37.02 -16.97
N VAL A 355 27.55 35.87 -17.56
CA VAL A 355 27.94 34.67 -16.81
C VAL A 355 29.33 34.77 -16.17
N GLU A 356 30.11 35.79 -16.53
CA GLU A 356 31.45 36.06 -15.97
C GLU A 356 31.38 36.85 -14.66
N ASP A 357 30.31 37.63 -14.46
CA ASP A 357 30.06 38.31 -13.19
C ASP A 357 29.30 37.37 -12.24
N PRO A 358 29.83 37.06 -11.04
CA PRO A 358 29.21 36.09 -10.14
C PRO A 358 27.78 36.43 -9.72
N SER A 359 27.46 37.72 -9.54
CA SER A 359 26.13 38.14 -9.11
C SER A 359 25.11 37.99 -10.23
N GLN A 360 25.49 38.37 -11.45
CA GLN A 360 24.66 38.23 -12.64
C GLN A 360 24.52 36.77 -13.07
N ALA A 361 25.58 35.97 -12.94
CA ALA A 361 25.57 34.54 -13.18
C ALA A 361 24.60 33.82 -12.22
N LEU A 362 24.56 34.22 -10.95
CA LEU A 362 23.59 33.69 -10.00
C LEU A 362 22.16 34.03 -10.43
N SER A 363 21.88 35.28 -10.81
CA SER A 363 20.55 35.68 -11.30
C SER A 363 20.11 34.87 -12.53
N LEU A 364 21.01 34.70 -13.51
CA LEU A 364 20.76 33.85 -14.68
C LEU A 364 20.50 32.40 -14.30
N HIS A 365 21.28 31.84 -13.37
CA HIS A 365 21.13 30.46 -12.95
C HIS A 365 19.80 30.24 -12.21
N VAL A 366 19.46 31.12 -11.27
CA VAL A 366 18.19 31.06 -10.54
C VAL A 366 17.00 31.25 -11.48
N ALA A 367 17.09 32.16 -12.45
CA ALA A 367 16.05 32.34 -13.45
C ALA A 367 15.87 31.07 -14.31
N VAL A 368 16.95 30.46 -14.80
CA VAL A 368 16.88 29.21 -15.57
C VAL A 368 16.29 28.06 -14.74
N LEU A 369 16.69 27.93 -13.48
CA LEU A 369 16.12 26.97 -12.54
C LEU A 369 14.63 27.27 -12.27
N GLY A 370 14.29 28.54 -12.08
CA GLY A 370 12.93 29.00 -11.81
C GLY A 370 11.98 28.69 -12.97
N ALA A 371 12.41 28.94 -14.20
CA ALA A 371 11.64 28.61 -15.40
C ALA A 371 11.27 27.11 -15.43
N LYS A 372 12.24 26.22 -15.15
CA LYS A 372 12.00 24.77 -15.07
C LYS A 372 11.07 24.39 -13.92
N LEU A 373 11.29 24.94 -12.73
CA LEU A 373 10.50 24.64 -11.53
C LEU A 373 9.04 25.09 -11.63
N LEU A 374 8.78 26.19 -12.34
CA LEU A 374 7.46 26.75 -12.58
C LEU A 374 6.76 26.14 -13.81
N GLY A 375 7.46 25.33 -14.60
CA GLY A 375 6.95 24.81 -15.87
C GLY A 375 6.66 25.90 -16.90
N LEU A 376 7.35 27.05 -16.79
CA LEU A 376 7.21 28.14 -17.74
C LEU A 376 7.88 27.71 -19.05
N PRO A 377 7.21 27.86 -20.20
CA PRO A 377 7.84 27.53 -21.46
C PRO A 377 9.08 28.41 -21.64
N ALA A 378 10.15 27.81 -22.15
CA ALA A 378 11.38 28.51 -22.54
C ALA A 378 11.13 29.61 -23.59
N SER A 379 9.93 29.66 -24.16
CA SER A 379 9.43 30.66 -25.08
C SER A 379 8.02 31.04 -24.66
N ALA A 380 7.79 32.30 -24.32
CA ALA A 380 6.44 32.86 -24.39
C ALA A 380 6.00 32.78 -25.85
N ASP A 381 5.21 31.76 -26.21
CA ASP A 381 4.47 31.76 -27.45
C ASP A 381 3.55 32.98 -27.40
N GLN A 382 3.86 33.94 -28.27
CA GLN A 382 3.09 35.16 -28.47
C GLN A 382 1.68 34.76 -28.90
N THR A 383 0.72 34.87 -27.98
CA THR A 383 -0.68 35.09 -28.36
C THR A 383 -0.94 36.59 -28.28
N SER A 384 -0.90 37.24 -29.45
CA SER A 384 -1.60 38.48 -29.74
C SER A 384 -2.34 38.33 -31.05
#